data_AF-W2ZHZ0-F1
#
_entry.id   AF-W2ZHZ0-F1
#
_cell.length_a   1.000
_cell.length_b   1.000
_cell.length_c   1.000
_cell.angle_alpha   90.00
_cell.angle_beta   90.00
_cell.angle_gamma   90.00
#
_symmetry.space_group_name_H-M   'P 1'
#
loop_
_entity.id
_entity.type
_entity.pdbx_description
1 polymer ?
#
loop_
_entity_poly.entity_id
_entity_poly.type
_entity_poly.pdbx_seq_one_letter_code
_entity_poly.pdbx_strand_id
1 'polypeptide(L)'
;MATLPPTSQPSAKQPPTSMSGHGFLSSPQASDYLPSISPTVVYSTAQTAWTPQELQTLHAGLTQFPADQFDNVTRYIKIAATLPRKCVRDVAFKVKALGYPSGQPTATKRMKIEPYHDSNQSSATAELEEARLAALLQDNVLAINTMRTNLLNGKADENRAQMLKFRENCETVLSALGGICTSIPPLPLQLDMSLLEDNEDSKTNSNGSKKNQ
;
A
#
# COMPACT_ATOMS: atom_id res chain seq x y z
N MET A 1 14.88 38.00 -76.65
CA MET A 1 13.58 37.60 -76.07
C MET A 1 13.48 36.08 -76.10
N ALA A 2 12.84 35.51 -75.10
CA ALA A 2 13.10 34.19 -74.51
C ALA A 2 12.84 32.96 -75.39
N THR A 3 13.66 31.93 -75.13
CA THR A 3 13.59 30.55 -75.64
C THR A 3 12.81 29.68 -74.66
N LEU A 4 11.86 28.87 -75.16
CA LEU A 4 11.33 27.69 -74.46
C LEU A 4 11.17 26.54 -75.48
N PRO A 5 11.72 25.35 -75.22
CA PRO A 5 11.41 24.13 -75.96
C PRO A 5 10.35 23.27 -75.23
N PRO A 6 9.62 22.38 -75.94
CA PRO A 6 8.79 21.36 -75.33
C PRO A 6 9.60 20.07 -75.13
N THR A 7 9.35 19.31 -74.06
CA THR A 7 9.75 17.89 -74.00
C THR A 7 8.75 17.11 -73.15
N SER A 8 8.16 16.12 -73.81
CA SER A 8 7.26 15.12 -73.25
C SER A 8 8.02 13.83 -72.96
N GLN A 9 7.52 13.12 -71.94
CA GLN A 9 7.58 11.68 -71.66
C GLN A 9 8.64 11.05 -70.72
N PRO A 10 8.26 9.95 -70.02
CA PRO A 10 8.81 9.52 -68.73
C PRO A 10 9.61 8.21 -68.82
N SER A 11 10.35 7.85 -67.77
CA SER A 11 10.71 6.45 -67.47
C SER A 11 11.20 6.27 -66.03
N ALA A 12 10.64 5.25 -65.39
CA ALA A 12 10.89 4.83 -64.02
C ALA A 12 12.29 4.23 -63.81
N LYS A 13 12.87 4.43 -62.62
CA LYS A 13 14.03 3.68 -62.13
C LYS A 13 13.78 3.21 -60.69
N GLN A 14 13.85 1.90 -60.51
CA GLN A 14 13.78 1.16 -59.24
C GLN A 14 14.96 1.51 -58.32
N PRO A 15 14.84 1.35 -56.98
CA PRO A 15 16.00 1.16 -56.12
C PRO A 15 16.29 -0.33 -55.86
N PRO A 16 17.56 -0.70 -55.58
CA PRO A 16 18.02 -2.09 -55.57
C PRO A 16 17.78 -2.79 -54.22
N THR A 17 17.54 -4.09 -54.31
CA THR A 17 17.60 -5.07 -53.22
C THR A 17 19.07 -5.36 -52.86
N SER A 18 19.38 -5.38 -51.56
CA SER A 18 20.60 -6.00 -51.03
C SER A 18 20.23 -6.96 -49.90
N MET A 19 20.86 -8.14 -49.96
CA MET A 19 20.49 -9.38 -49.29
C MET A 19 21.18 -9.55 -47.92
N SER A 20 20.42 -10.12 -46.99
CA SER A 20 20.81 -11.12 -45.97
C SER A 20 21.88 -10.80 -44.93
N GLY A 21 21.46 -10.71 -43.65
CA GLY A 21 22.36 -10.80 -42.50
C GLY A 21 21.63 -10.98 -41.17
N HIS A 22 21.56 -12.23 -40.72
CA HIS A 22 21.41 -12.68 -39.33
C HIS A 22 19.97 -12.87 -38.81
N GLY A 23 19.63 -14.15 -38.64
CA GLY A 23 18.46 -14.59 -37.91
C GLY A 23 18.54 -14.15 -36.45
N PHE A 24 17.70 -13.19 -36.09
CA PHE A 24 17.21 -13.07 -34.74
C PHE A 24 16.00 -13.99 -34.65
N LEU A 25 16.15 -15.11 -33.95
CA LEU A 25 14.99 -15.79 -33.39
C LEU A 25 14.21 -14.74 -32.60
N SER A 26 12.96 -14.49 -32.98
CA SER A 26 12.08 -13.58 -32.27
C SER A 26 12.08 -13.97 -30.80
N SER A 27 12.77 -13.18 -29.97
CA SER A 27 12.65 -13.28 -28.53
C SER A 27 11.17 -13.08 -28.21
N PRO A 28 10.53 -13.93 -27.39
CA PRO A 28 9.18 -13.66 -26.94
C PRO A 28 9.17 -12.24 -26.37
N GLN A 29 8.29 -11.38 -26.87
CA GLN A 29 8.14 -10.04 -26.31
C GLN A 29 7.83 -10.22 -24.81
N ALA A 30 8.53 -9.49 -23.96
CA ALA A 30 8.25 -9.46 -22.52
C ALA A 30 6.78 -9.09 -22.18
N SER A 31 6.01 -8.62 -23.18
CA SER A 31 4.56 -8.43 -23.12
C SER A 31 3.77 -9.72 -22.85
N ASP A 32 4.29 -10.91 -23.18
CA ASP A 32 3.61 -12.17 -22.88
C ASP A 32 3.74 -12.61 -21.39
N TYR A 33 4.68 -12.01 -20.65
CA TYR A 33 4.95 -12.35 -19.25
C TYR A 33 4.56 -11.26 -18.25
N LEU A 34 4.17 -10.07 -18.71
CA LEU A 34 3.77 -8.98 -17.83
C LEU A 34 2.26 -8.75 -17.93
N PRO A 35 1.47 -8.98 -16.87
CA PRO A 35 0.11 -8.44 -16.84
C PRO A 35 0.23 -6.93 -17.05
N SER A 36 -0.51 -6.41 -18.02
CA SER A 36 -0.61 -4.98 -18.29
C SER A 36 -0.79 -4.25 -16.96
N ILE A 37 0.28 -3.61 -16.49
CA ILE A 37 0.30 -2.86 -15.23
C ILE A 37 -0.40 -1.53 -15.51
N SER A 38 -1.71 -1.62 -15.72
CA SER A 38 -2.58 -0.47 -15.83
C SER A 38 -2.58 0.22 -14.46
N PRO A 39 -2.36 1.55 -14.39
CA PRO A 39 -2.20 2.28 -13.13
C PRO A 39 -3.45 2.28 -12.23
N THR A 40 -4.54 1.67 -12.68
CA THR A 40 -5.80 1.49 -11.94
C THR A 40 -5.89 0.12 -11.22
N VAL A 41 -4.99 -0.82 -11.51
CA VAL A 41 -5.00 -2.14 -10.89
C VAL A 41 -4.19 -2.11 -9.61
N VAL A 42 -4.84 -1.71 -8.53
CA VAL A 42 -4.37 -2.09 -7.19
C VAL A 42 -4.51 -3.62 -7.12
N TYR A 43 -3.46 -4.36 -6.77
CA TYR A 43 -3.55 -5.80 -6.46
C TYR A 43 -4.44 -5.98 -5.23
N SER A 44 -5.74 -5.95 -5.44
CA SER A 44 -6.76 -6.10 -4.43
C SER A 44 -7.13 -7.57 -4.33
N THR A 45 -6.96 -8.15 -3.13
CA THR A 45 -7.41 -9.52 -2.84
C THR A 45 -8.94 -9.62 -2.81
N ALA A 46 -9.66 -8.48 -2.87
CA ALA A 46 -11.11 -8.44 -2.91
C ALA A 46 -11.70 -9.05 -4.18
N GLN A 47 -10.94 -9.10 -5.28
CA GLN A 47 -11.41 -9.58 -6.59
C GLN A 47 -10.89 -10.98 -6.96
N THR A 48 -10.25 -11.71 -6.03
CA THR A 48 -9.82 -13.08 -6.32
C THR A 48 -11.05 -13.98 -6.52
N ALA A 49 -11.33 -14.33 -7.78
CA ALA A 49 -12.39 -15.28 -8.12
C ALA A 49 -12.01 -16.69 -7.63
N TRP A 50 -12.94 -17.34 -6.93
CA TRP A 50 -12.83 -18.71 -6.45
C TRP A 50 -13.78 -19.60 -7.23
N THR A 51 -13.27 -20.63 -7.88
CA THR A 51 -14.12 -21.64 -8.51
C THR A 51 -14.66 -22.61 -7.45
N PRO A 52 -15.76 -23.33 -7.73
CA PRO A 52 -16.27 -24.36 -6.82
C PRO A 52 -15.24 -25.45 -6.51
N GLN A 53 -14.43 -25.83 -7.50
CA GLN A 53 -13.35 -26.81 -7.34
C GLN A 53 -12.23 -26.30 -6.41
N GLU A 54 -11.81 -25.04 -6.59
CA GLU A 54 -10.80 -24.41 -5.71
C GLU A 54 -11.32 -24.31 -4.27
N LEU A 55 -12.60 -23.99 -4.10
CA LEU A 55 -13.23 -23.94 -2.78
C LEU A 55 -13.29 -25.33 -2.13
N GLN A 56 -13.67 -26.37 -2.88
CA GLN A 56 -13.64 -27.75 -2.38
C GLN A 56 -12.23 -28.16 -1.95
N THR A 57 -11.22 -27.80 -2.73
CA THR A 57 -9.80 -28.05 -2.41
C THR A 57 -9.37 -27.30 -1.14
N LEU A 58 -9.82 -26.05 -0.97
CA LEU A 58 -9.62 -25.27 0.27
C LEU A 58 -10.24 -25.98 1.48
N HIS A 59 -11.50 -26.42 1.38
CA HIS A 59 -12.17 -27.15 2.45
C HIS A 59 -11.44 -28.46 2.80
N ALA A 60 -11.06 -29.25 1.78
CA ALA A 60 -10.29 -30.47 1.98
C ALA A 60 -8.95 -30.19 2.67
N GLY A 61 -8.24 -29.14 2.25
CA GLY A 61 -7.00 -28.70 2.87
C GLY A 61 -7.16 -28.26 4.33
N LEU A 62 -8.26 -27.57 4.68
CA LEU A 62 -8.56 -27.20 6.06
C LEU A 62 -8.88 -28.41 6.94
N THR A 63 -9.47 -29.47 6.38
CA THR A 63 -9.67 -30.75 7.10
C THR A 63 -8.37 -31.55 7.23
N GLN A 64 -7.49 -31.49 6.22
CA GLN A 64 -6.22 -32.21 6.21
C GLN A 64 -5.18 -31.58 7.14
N PHE A 65 -5.22 -30.26 7.31
CA PHE A 65 -4.30 -29.51 8.16
C PHE A 65 -5.09 -28.81 9.27
N PRO A 66 -5.48 -29.54 10.34
CA PRO A 66 -6.34 -29.01 11.39
C PRO A 66 -5.64 -27.95 12.24
N ALA A 67 -6.45 -27.10 12.89
CA ALA A 67 -5.95 -25.95 13.60
C ALA A 67 -5.23 -26.21 14.92
N ASP A 68 -5.46 -27.39 15.46
CA ASP A 68 -4.82 -27.85 16.70
C ASP A 68 -3.38 -28.32 16.45
N GLN A 69 -3.09 -28.82 15.23
CA GLN A 69 -1.79 -29.41 14.89
C GLN A 69 -0.87 -28.47 14.09
N PHE A 70 -1.45 -27.55 13.30
CA PHE A 70 -0.69 -26.64 12.44
C PHE A 70 -1.05 -25.19 12.74
N ASP A 71 -0.03 -24.35 12.93
CA ASP A 71 -0.20 -22.90 12.99
C ASP A 71 -0.78 -22.36 11.68
N ASN A 72 -1.44 -21.20 11.75
CA ASN A 72 -2.18 -20.65 10.61
C ASN A 72 -1.27 -20.37 9.40
N VAL A 73 -0.01 -19.96 9.62
CA VAL A 73 0.93 -19.66 8.52
C VAL A 73 1.28 -20.94 7.78
N THR A 74 1.74 -21.97 8.49
CA THR A 74 2.09 -23.28 7.88
C THR A 74 0.88 -23.92 7.20
N ARG A 75 -0.29 -23.85 7.84
CA ARG A 75 -1.53 -24.37 7.25
C ARG A 75 -1.83 -23.73 5.91
N TYR A 76 -1.80 -22.40 5.84
CA TYR A 76 -2.14 -21.69 4.61
C TYR A 76 -1.09 -21.87 3.52
N ILE A 77 0.18 -22.02 3.87
CA ILE A 77 1.24 -22.38 2.92
C ILE A 77 0.93 -23.73 2.27
N LYS A 78 0.64 -24.76 3.07
CA LYS A 78 0.35 -26.11 2.57
C LYS A 78 -0.90 -26.14 1.68
N ILE A 79 -1.96 -25.40 2.06
CA ILE A 79 -3.17 -25.31 1.27
C ILE A 79 -2.92 -24.54 -0.03
N ALA A 80 -2.23 -23.41 0.01
CA ALA A 80 -1.92 -22.62 -1.20
C ALA A 80 -1.08 -23.43 -2.20
N ALA A 81 -0.18 -24.30 -1.73
CA ALA A 81 0.59 -25.19 -2.59
C ALA A 81 -0.29 -26.16 -3.42
N THR A 82 -1.51 -26.46 -2.98
CA THR A 82 -2.49 -27.27 -3.72
C THR A 82 -3.38 -26.45 -4.68
N LEU A 83 -3.26 -25.13 -4.64
CA LEU A 83 -4.08 -24.20 -5.43
C LEU A 83 -3.17 -23.39 -6.37
N PRO A 84 -2.90 -23.87 -7.60
CA PRO A 84 -1.88 -23.29 -8.49
C PRO A 84 -2.12 -21.84 -8.89
N ARG A 85 -3.36 -21.36 -8.73
CA ARG A 85 -3.82 -20.02 -9.08
C ARG A 85 -4.06 -19.11 -7.86
N LYS A 86 -3.72 -19.57 -6.66
CA LYS A 86 -3.97 -18.86 -5.39
C LYS A 86 -2.70 -18.79 -4.57
N CYS A 87 -2.50 -17.68 -3.88
CA CYS A 87 -1.39 -17.53 -2.96
C CYS A 87 -1.83 -17.67 -1.49
N VAL A 88 -0.85 -17.76 -0.59
CA VAL A 88 -1.08 -17.85 0.86
C VAL A 88 -1.98 -16.72 1.38
N ARG A 89 -1.83 -15.51 0.83
CA ARG A 89 -2.65 -14.34 1.17
C ARG A 89 -4.12 -14.55 0.79
N ASP A 90 -4.40 -15.10 -0.40
CA ASP A 90 -5.77 -15.38 -0.85
C ASP A 90 -6.45 -16.41 0.05
N VAL A 91 -5.70 -17.46 0.42
CA VAL A 91 -6.17 -18.52 1.34
C VAL A 91 -6.51 -17.92 2.70
N ALA A 92 -5.58 -17.16 3.30
CA ALA A 92 -5.80 -16.54 4.61
C ALA A 92 -7.03 -15.63 4.61
N PHE A 93 -7.19 -14.80 3.58
CA PHE A 93 -8.34 -13.91 3.45
C PHE A 93 -9.64 -14.71 3.30
N LYS A 94 -9.66 -15.75 2.46
CA LYS A 94 -10.85 -16.57 2.24
C LYS A 94 -11.25 -17.35 3.50
N VAL A 95 -10.29 -17.92 4.21
CA VAL A 95 -10.52 -18.64 5.47
C VAL A 95 -11.09 -17.71 6.53
N LYS A 96 -10.55 -16.48 6.64
CA LYS A 96 -11.08 -15.44 7.52
C LYS A 96 -12.50 -15.01 7.16
N ALA A 97 -12.78 -14.84 5.86
CA ALA A 97 -14.12 -14.45 5.38
C ALA A 97 -15.18 -15.55 5.61
N LEU A 98 -14.78 -16.82 5.54
CA LEU A 98 -15.66 -17.97 5.78
C LEU A 98 -15.79 -18.35 7.26
N GLY A 99 -15.03 -17.70 8.15
CA GLY A 99 -15.15 -17.90 9.59
C GLY A 99 -14.69 -19.26 10.10
N TYR A 100 -13.78 -19.95 9.41
CA TYR A 100 -13.23 -21.20 9.94
C TYR A 100 -12.46 -20.95 11.23
N PRO A 101 -12.42 -21.95 12.14
CA PRO A 101 -11.62 -21.86 13.35
C PRO A 101 -10.13 -21.76 12.99
N SER A 102 -9.62 -20.54 12.94
CA SER A 102 -8.20 -20.27 13.14
C SER A 102 -7.92 -20.53 14.61
N GLY A 103 -7.08 -21.52 14.91
CA GLY A 103 -6.66 -21.80 16.28
C GLY A 103 -6.16 -20.51 16.93
N GLN A 104 -6.64 -20.27 18.16
CA GLN A 104 -6.37 -19.14 19.06
C GLN A 104 -6.95 -17.77 18.64
N PRO A 105 -7.94 -17.24 19.38
CA PRO A 105 -8.27 -15.82 19.36
C PRO A 105 -7.20 -15.07 20.19
N THR A 106 -6.11 -14.63 19.56
CA THR A 106 -5.28 -13.60 20.19
C THR A 106 -6.04 -12.27 20.13
N ALA A 107 -6.87 -12.08 21.15
CA ALA A 107 -7.35 -10.81 21.67
C ALA A 107 -7.52 -9.67 20.64
N THR A 108 -8.51 -9.78 19.75
CA THR A 108 -9.24 -8.57 19.37
C THR A 108 -10.27 -8.28 20.46
N LYS A 109 -9.80 -8.01 21.69
CA LYS A 109 -10.52 -7.06 22.54
C LYS A 109 -10.40 -5.76 21.77
N ARG A 110 -11.36 -5.51 20.89
CA ARG A 110 -11.53 -4.18 20.31
C ARG A 110 -11.73 -3.28 21.51
N MET A 111 -10.68 -2.54 21.87
CA MET A 111 -10.70 -1.59 22.97
C MET A 111 -11.96 -0.74 22.75
N LYS A 112 -12.84 -0.66 23.76
CA LYS A 112 -14.01 0.21 23.69
C LYS A 112 -13.45 1.62 23.56
N ILE A 113 -13.48 2.16 22.35
CA ILE A 113 -13.09 3.54 22.08
C ILE A 113 -14.16 4.37 22.78
N GLU A 114 -13.82 4.86 23.95
CA GLU A 114 -14.55 5.96 24.57
C GLU A 114 -14.40 7.16 23.64
N PRO A 115 -15.49 7.87 23.27
CA PRO A 115 -15.40 8.99 22.35
C PRO A 115 -14.41 10.02 22.91
N TYR A 116 -13.36 10.31 22.13
CA TYR A 116 -12.40 11.34 22.46
C TYR A 116 -13.14 12.69 22.52
N HIS A 117 -13.24 13.28 23.72
CA HIS A 117 -13.70 14.65 23.87
C HIS A 117 -12.52 15.58 23.59
N ASP A 118 -12.49 16.13 22.38
CA ASP A 118 -11.52 17.15 22.00
C ASP A 118 -11.78 18.42 22.81
N SER A 119 -10.81 18.79 23.63
CA SER A 119 -10.90 19.93 24.53
C SER A 119 -10.28 21.13 23.82
N ASN A 120 -11.13 21.91 23.14
CA ASN A 120 -10.84 23.23 22.58
C ASN A 120 -9.70 23.30 21.53
N GLN A 121 -10.07 23.12 20.26
CA GLN A 121 -9.51 23.95 19.20
C GLN A 121 -10.61 24.28 18.17
N SER A 122 -10.79 25.57 17.92
CA SER A 122 -11.87 26.17 17.14
C SER A 122 -12.23 25.36 15.87
N SER A 123 -13.45 24.80 15.82
CA SER A 123 -13.93 23.93 14.73
C SER A 123 -13.81 24.58 13.34
N ALA A 124 -13.97 25.90 13.25
CA ALA A 124 -13.90 26.64 12.00
C ALA A 124 -12.48 26.67 11.37
N THR A 125 -11.41 26.64 12.17
CA THR A 125 -10.04 26.63 11.64
C THR A 125 -9.62 25.26 11.12
N ALA A 126 -10.12 24.18 11.73
CA ALA A 126 -9.84 22.82 11.28
C ALA A 126 -10.55 22.50 9.96
N GLU A 127 -11.83 22.89 9.81
CA GLU A 127 -12.59 22.72 8.57
C GLU A 127 -11.98 23.50 7.40
N LEU A 128 -11.45 24.70 7.67
CA LEU A 128 -10.79 25.53 6.66
C LEU A 128 -9.49 24.90 6.15
N GLU A 129 -8.67 24.36 7.06
CA GLU A 129 -7.44 23.64 6.69
C GLU A 129 -7.73 22.34 5.95
N GLU A 130 -8.79 21.60 6.34
CA GLU A 130 -9.24 20.41 5.62
C GLU A 130 -9.69 20.75 4.19
N ALA A 131 -10.52 21.78 4.01
CA ALA A 131 -10.95 22.25 2.69
C ALA A 131 -9.76 22.70 1.82
N ARG A 132 -8.78 23.37 2.42
CA ARG A 132 -7.55 23.78 1.74
C ARG A 132 -6.71 22.58 1.28
N LEU A 133 -6.54 21.57 2.14
CA LEU A 133 -5.82 20.34 1.80
C LEU A 133 -6.53 19.58 0.67
N ALA A 134 -7.85 19.48 0.73
CA ALA A 134 -8.64 18.86 -0.34
C ALA A 134 -8.47 19.58 -1.69
N ALA A 135 -8.43 20.91 -1.70
CA ALA A 135 -8.19 21.70 -2.90
C ALA A 135 -6.79 21.45 -3.50
N LEU A 136 -5.75 21.36 -2.67
CA LEU A 136 -4.38 21.06 -3.12
C LEU A 136 -4.28 19.66 -3.75
N LEU A 137 -4.95 18.67 -3.16
CA LEU A 137 -4.98 17.31 -3.71
C LEU A 137 -5.73 17.26 -5.04
N GLN A 138 -6.83 18.00 -5.17
CA GLN A 138 -7.57 18.10 -6.43
C GLN A 138 -6.73 18.78 -7.52
N ASP A 139 -5.99 19.83 -7.17
CA ASP A 139 -5.09 20.52 -8.09
C ASP A 139 -3.94 19.59 -8.55
N ASN A 140 -3.42 18.75 -7.66
CA ASN A 140 -2.45 17.71 -8.01
C ASN A 140 -2.98 16.70 -9.03
N VAL A 141 -4.25 16.29 -8.91
CA VAL A 141 -4.89 15.41 -9.90
C VAL A 141 -4.93 16.09 -11.27
N LEU A 142 -5.28 17.38 -11.33
CA LEU A 142 -5.31 18.15 -12.57
C LEU A 142 -3.91 18.33 -13.17
N ALA A 143 -2.90 18.63 -12.34
CA ALA A 143 -1.52 18.77 -12.77
C ALA A 143 -1.00 17.47 -13.40
N ILE A 144 -1.26 16.32 -12.76
CA ILE A 144 -0.87 15.00 -13.29
C ILE A 144 -1.54 14.71 -14.63
N ASN A 145 -2.85 14.96 -14.75
CA ASN A 145 -3.58 14.73 -16.01
C ASN A 145 -3.10 15.64 -17.13
N THR A 146 -2.74 16.88 -16.79
CA THR A 146 -2.14 17.84 -17.73
C THR A 146 -0.77 17.34 -18.19
N MET A 147 0.09 16.93 -17.25
CA MET A 147 1.40 16.37 -17.57
C MET A 147 1.31 15.15 -18.49
N ARG A 148 0.35 14.27 -18.23
CA ARG A 148 0.05 13.11 -19.07
C ARG A 148 -0.33 13.53 -20.49
N THR A 149 -1.23 14.51 -20.63
CA THR A 149 -1.69 15.00 -21.93
C THR A 149 -0.54 15.61 -22.73
N ASN A 150 0.31 16.40 -22.07
CA ASN A 150 1.49 16.99 -22.70
C ASN A 150 2.48 15.94 -23.19
N LEU A 151 2.73 14.89 -22.39
CA LEU A 151 3.59 13.77 -22.80
C LEU A 151 3.04 13.03 -24.03
N LEU A 152 1.73 12.77 -24.06
CA LEU A 152 1.08 12.13 -25.21
C LEU A 152 1.19 12.96 -26.50
N ASN A 153 1.22 14.29 -26.37
CA ASN A 153 1.38 15.22 -27.49
C ASN A 153 2.84 15.58 -27.79
N GLY A 154 3.82 14.93 -27.14
CA GLY A 154 5.25 15.21 -27.33
C GLY A 154 5.73 16.56 -26.77
N LYS A 155 4.94 17.21 -25.91
CA LYS A 155 5.19 18.54 -25.32
C LYS A 155 5.77 18.43 -23.92
N ALA A 156 6.85 17.66 -23.74
CA ALA A 156 7.41 17.40 -22.41
C ALA A 156 7.92 18.69 -21.71
N ASP A 157 8.43 19.67 -22.46
CA ASP A 157 8.93 20.93 -21.91
C ASP A 157 7.84 21.76 -21.20
N GLU A 158 6.59 21.65 -21.64
CA GLU A 158 5.43 22.32 -21.02
C GLU A 158 5.13 21.78 -19.61
N ASN A 159 5.67 20.60 -19.24
CA ASN A 159 5.48 20.02 -17.92
C ASN A 159 6.34 20.66 -16.82
N ARG A 160 7.34 21.47 -17.17
CA ARG A 160 8.24 22.08 -16.16
C ARG A 160 7.46 22.85 -15.10
N ALA A 161 6.52 23.71 -15.52
CA ALA A 161 5.70 24.49 -14.59
C ALA A 161 4.74 23.60 -13.78
N GLN A 162 4.17 22.57 -14.41
CA GLN A 162 3.26 21.63 -13.75
C GLN A 162 3.98 20.81 -12.66
N MET A 163 5.21 20.38 -12.93
CA MET A 163 6.03 19.65 -11.95
C MET A 163 6.40 20.53 -10.75
N LEU A 164 6.74 21.80 -10.98
CA LEU A 164 7.03 22.74 -9.89
C LEU A 164 5.80 22.95 -9.00
N LYS A 165 4.64 23.20 -9.62
CA LYS A 165 3.37 23.35 -8.89
C LYS A 165 3.00 22.10 -8.10
N PHE A 166 3.09 20.93 -8.72
CA PHE A 166 2.83 19.65 -8.06
C PHE A 166 3.74 19.43 -6.85
N ARG A 167 5.03 19.78 -6.98
CA ARG A 167 6.00 19.71 -5.88
C ARG A 167 5.61 20.65 -4.73
N GLU A 168 5.30 21.91 -5.02
CA GLU A 168 4.90 22.91 -4.01
C GLU A 168 3.64 22.46 -3.24
N ASN A 169 2.66 21.91 -3.96
CA ASN A 169 1.46 21.36 -3.35
C ASN A 169 1.79 20.18 -2.42
N CYS A 170 2.68 19.26 -2.84
CA CYS A 170 3.13 18.16 -2.00
C CYS A 170 3.87 18.64 -0.74
N GLU A 171 4.77 19.61 -0.86
CA GLU A 171 5.48 20.20 0.28
C GLU A 171 4.50 20.84 1.26
N THR A 172 3.49 21.55 0.76
CA THR A 172 2.44 22.17 1.59
C THR A 172 1.62 21.12 2.34
N VAL A 173 1.18 20.06 1.66
CA VAL A 173 0.42 18.96 2.29
C VAL A 173 1.28 18.25 3.35
N LEU A 174 2.53 17.92 3.02
CA LEU A 174 3.44 17.25 3.96
C LEU A 174 3.73 18.10 5.19
N SER A 175 3.90 19.42 5.02
CA SER A 175 4.08 20.35 6.12
C SER A 175 2.86 20.38 7.05
N ALA A 176 1.64 20.38 6.49
CA ALA A 176 0.41 20.35 7.28
C ALA A 176 0.25 19.02 8.03
N LEU A 177 0.55 17.90 7.38
CA LEU A 177 0.48 16.57 8.00
C LEU A 177 1.56 16.35 9.08
N GLY A 178 2.73 16.98 8.93
CA GLY A 178 3.83 16.88 9.89
C GLY A 178 3.44 17.28 11.32
N GLY A 179 2.49 18.21 11.49
CA GLY A 179 1.95 18.56 12.80
C GLY A 179 0.96 17.55 13.39
N ILE A 180 0.35 16.70 12.55
CA ILE A 180 -0.65 15.71 12.97
C ILE A 180 0.05 14.47 13.55
N CYS A 181 1.17 14.05 12.95
CA CYS A 181 1.90 12.84 13.36
C CYS A 181 2.71 12.99 14.65
N THR A 182 2.88 14.21 15.17
CA THR A 182 3.55 14.45 16.46
C THR A 182 2.64 14.32 17.67
N SER A 183 1.32 14.23 17.47
CA SER A 183 0.33 14.04 18.53
C SER A 183 0.03 12.56 18.75
N ILE A 184 1.03 11.78 19.18
CA ILE A 184 0.75 10.49 19.83
C ILE A 184 0.60 10.82 21.32
N PRO A 185 -0.63 10.80 21.89
CA PRO A 185 -0.79 11.02 23.31
C PRO A 185 -0.01 9.93 24.07
N PRO A 186 0.69 10.29 25.17
CA PRO A 186 1.44 9.32 25.94
C PRO A 186 0.51 8.19 26.38
N LEU A 187 0.93 6.96 26.11
CA LEU A 187 0.15 5.77 26.46
C LEU A 187 -0.16 5.83 27.98
N PRO A 188 -1.42 5.68 28.41
CA PRO A 188 -1.79 5.64 29.83
C PRO A 188 -1.38 4.30 30.42
N LEU A 189 -0.08 4.11 30.61
CA LEU A 189 0.51 2.93 31.21
C LEU A 189 0.84 3.28 32.66
N GLN A 190 0.13 2.67 33.60
CA GLN A 190 0.62 2.60 34.97
C GLN A 190 1.58 1.40 35.02
N LEU A 191 2.86 1.65 35.26
CA LEU A 191 3.82 0.56 35.49
C LEU A 191 3.43 -0.14 36.79
N ASP A 192 3.10 -1.43 36.70
CA ASP A 192 2.79 -2.23 37.87
C ASP A 192 4.10 -2.52 38.64
N MET A 193 4.35 -1.70 39.65
CA MET A 193 5.51 -1.81 40.54
C MET A 193 5.27 -2.78 41.71
N SER A 194 4.16 -3.53 41.72
CA SER A 194 3.79 -4.44 42.83
C SER A 194 4.79 -5.58 43.08
N LEU A 195 5.66 -5.86 42.11
CA LEU A 195 6.72 -6.87 42.20
C LEU A 195 8.07 -6.32 42.68
N LEU A 196 8.16 -5.01 42.92
CA LEU A 196 9.27 -4.47 43.70
C LEU A 196 8.99 -4.86 45.15
N GLU A 197 9.44 -6.08 45.50
CA GLU A 197 9.45 -6.57 46.87
C GLU A 197 10.20 -5.54 47.72
N ASP A 198 9.47 -4.91 48.66
CA ASP A 198 10.08 -4.21 49.79
C ASP A 198 10.96 -5.22 50.50
N ASN A 199 12.27 -5.14 50.25
CA ASN A 199 13.28 -5.92 50.95
C ASN A 199 13.46 -5.29 52.35
N GLU A 200 12.40 -5.37 53.15
CA GLU A 200 12.44 -5.23 54.60
C GLU A 200 13.15 -6.47 55.14
N ASP A 201 14.48 -6.39 55.28
CA ASP A 201 15.16 -7.12 56.35
C ASP A 201 16.55 -6.56 56.63
N SER A 202 16.64 -5.76 57.70
CA SER A 202 17.80 -5.73 58.60
C SER A 202 17.37 -5.25 59.99
N LYS A 203 16.97 -6.23 60.81
CA LYS A 203 16.84 -6.19 62.28
C LYS A 203 18.01 -5.42 62.94
N THR A 204 17.73 -4.65 64.00
CA THR A 204 18.11 -5.04 65.38
C THR A 204 17.56 -4.09 66.45
N ASN A 205 17.00 -4.74 67.47
CA ASN A 205 16.47 -4.25 68.74
C ASN A 205 17.58 -3.68 69.66
N SER A 206 17.30 -2.58 70.36
CA SER A 206 17.96 -2.24 71.64
C SER A 206 17.13 -1.24 72.46
N ASN A 207 16.28 -1.80 73.32
CA ASN A 207 15.96 -1.38 74.70
C ASN A 207 16.22 0.07 75.17
N GLY A 208 15.12 0.75 75.55
CA GLY A 208 14.86 1.14 76.94
C GLY A 208 15.50 2.42 77.50
N SER A 209 14.68 3.43 77.82
CA SER A 209 14.43 3.91 79.21
C SER A 209 13.77 5.29 79.27
N LYS A 210 12.56 5.31 79.84
CA LYS A 210 12.08 6.22 80.90
C LYS A 210 12.50 7.72 80.89
N LYS A 211 11.44 8.54 80.85
CA LYS A 211 11.03 9.53 81.89
C LYS A 211 11.20 11.01 81.52
N ASN A 212 10.04 11.69 81.59
CA ASN A 212 9.76 13.11 81.90
C ASN A 212 10.98 14.04 82.00
N GLN A 213 10.95 15.15 81.26
CA GLN A 213 10.44 16.45 81.73
C GLN A 213 10.32 17.42 80.56
#